data_AF-A0A7C0W8H8-F1
#
_entry.id   AF-A0A7C0W8H8-F1
#
_cell.length_a   1.000
_cell.length_b   1.000
_cell.length_c   1.000
_cell.angle_alpha   90.00
_cell.angle_beta   90.00
_cell.angle_gamma   90.00
#
_symmetry.space_group_name_H-M   'P 1'
#
loop_
_entity.id
_entity.type
_entity.pdbx_description
1 polymer ?
#
loop_
_entity_poly.entity_id
_entity_poly.type
_entity_poly.pdbx_seq_one_letter_code
_entity_poly.pdbx_strand_id
1 'polypeptide(L)'
;MRSRIFLIFMVLFSFLFILGCSHLEFAPKDRIWYYHKELPEADRAIEAAREAGKDVQCPVEFQEASDLRDKAYETYQQYCGTQEGIAMAVEARAMAEALCPGKPKPGVIARMTLHIHFDTDKAVIKEEDRTRMNEAVDFINKYPKAKIVIDGHTDSVGDEEYNLGLSHRRAQAAKQYFVEEGGIKASRMTVRGHGEPRPVQSNDTAWGKSQNRRVEILITE
;
A
#
# COMPACT_ATOMS: atom_id res chain seq x y z
N MET A 1 -56.33 14.40 -40.23
CA MET A 1 -55.85 14.30 -38.83
C MET A 1 -55.52 12.88 -38.34
N ARG A 2 -56.01 11.79 -38.97
CA ARG A 2 -55.75 10.40 -38.50
C ARG A 2 -54.39 9.79 -38.86
N SER A 3 -53.64 10.34 -39.83
CA SER A 3 -52.39 9.74 -40.33
C SER A 3 -51.12 10.15 -39.56
N ARG A 4 -51.13 11.28 -38.84
CA ARG A 4 -49.96 11.77 -38.09
C ARG A 4 -49.75 11.11 -36.72
N ILE A 5 -50.80 10.52 -36.13
CA ILE A 5 -50.73 9.83 -34.83
C ILE A 5 -50.10 8.44 -34.98
N PHE A 6 -50.28 7.78 -36.14
CA PHE A 6 -49.73 6.45 -36.41
C PHE A 6 -48.21 6.47 -36.63
N LEU A 7 -47.66 7.54 -37.20
CA LEU A 7 -46.22 7.69 -37.44
C LEU A 7 -45.43 7.92 -36.13
N ILE A 8 -46.03 8.60 -35.15
CA ILE A 8 -45.38 8.92 -33.87
C ILE A 8 -45.28 7.67 -32.98
N PHE A 9 -46.29 6.78 -33.02
CA PHE A 9 -46.24 5.51 -32.28
C PHE A 9 -45.19 4.53 -32.81
N MET A 10 -44.87 4.57 -34.12
CA MET A 10 -43.91 3.66 -34.74
C MET A 10 -42.44 4.03 -34.46
N VAL A 11 -42.16 5.33 -34.27
CA VAL A 11 -40.81 5.83 -33.90
C VAL A 11 -40.52 5.60 -32.42
N LEU A 12 -41.52 5.74 -31.54
CA LEU A 12 -41.38 5.46 -30.10
C LEU A 12 -41.18 3.96 -29.79
N PHE A 13 -41.72 3.05 -30.61
CA PHE A 13 -41.51 1.61 -30.42
C PHE A 13 -40.11 1.13 -30.88
N SER A 14 -39.47 1.84 -31.84
CA SER A 14 -38.11 1.51 -32.31
C SER A 14 -37.00 2.00 -31.39
N PHE A 15 -37.23 3.06 -30.59
CA PHE A 15 -36.22 3.57 -29.64
C PHE A 15 -36.10 2.75 -28.35
N LEU A 16 -37.14 2.00 -27.95
CA LEU A 16 -37.07 1.14 -26.77
C LEU A 16 -36.26 -0.16 -26.99
N PHE A 17 -36.01 -0.57 -28.24
CA PHE A 17 -35.24 -1.80 -28.52
C PHE A 17 -33.72 -1.60 -28.52
N ILE A 18 -33.22 -0.37 -28.67
CA ILE A 18 -31.76 -0.11 -28.75
C ILE A 18 -31.12 -0.09 -27.35
N LEU A 19 -31.89 0.12 -26.27
CA LEU A 19 -31.36 0.16 -24.90
C LEU A 19 -31.27 -1.21 -24.21
N GLY A 20 -31.94 -2.23 -24.75
CA GLY A 20 -32.09 -3.55 -24.10
C GLY A 20 -30.85 -4.46 -24.10
N CYS A 21 -29.83 -4.16 -24.92
CA CYS A 21 -28.62 -5.01 -25.04
C CYS A 21 -27.33 -4.34 -24.54
N SER A 22 -27.41 -3.13 -23.97
CA SER A 22 -26.25 -2.35 -23.52
C SER A 22 -25.40 -3.00 -22.42
N HIS A 23 -25.91 -4.07 -21.81
CA HIS A 23 -25.28 -4.74 -20.67
C HIS A 23 -24.70 -6.13 -21.02
N LEU A 24 -24.84 -6.58 -22.27
CA LEU A 24 -24.27 -7.84 -22.74
C LEU A 24 -22.98 -7.59 -23.52
N GLU A 25 -21.94 -8.33 -23.19
CA GLU A 25 -20.64 -8.32 -23.85
C GLU A 25 -20.44 -9.66 -24.57
N PHE A 26 -19.84 -9.62 -25.76
CA PHE A 26 -19.44 -10.82 -26.48
C PHE A 26 -18.19 -11.42 -25.80
N ALA A 27 -18.39 -12.51 -25.07
CA ALA A 27 -17.34 -13.19 -24.32
C ALA A 27 -17.61 -14.70 -24.37
N PRO A 28 -17.31 -15.37 -25.49
CA PRO A 28 -17.68 -16.77 -25.68
C PRO A 28 -16.98 -17.67 -24.66
N LYS A 29 -17.78 -18.36 -23.85
CA LYS A 29 -17.34 -19.35 -22.86
C LYS A 29 -18.34 -20.50 -22.86
N ASP A 30 -17.85 -21.73 -22.93
CA ASP A 30 -18.66 -22.94 -23.13
C ASP A 30 -19.65 -22.82 -24.31
N ARG A 31 -20.96 -22.88 -24.03
CA ARG A 31 -22.05 -22.82 -25.03
C ARG A 31 -22.73 -21.44 -25.07
N ILE A 32 -22.21 -20.44 -24.37
CA ILE A 32 -22.79 -19.10 -24.27
C ILE A 32 -21.85 -18.10 -24.94
N TRP A 33 -22.41 -17.27 -25.81
CA TRP A 33 -21.65 -16.29 -26.60
C TRP A 33 -21.66 -14.89 -25.99
N TYR A 34 -22.72 -14.58 -25.23
CA TYR A 34 -22.94 -13.26 -24.65
C TYR A 34 -23.22 -13.40 -23.16
N TYR A 35 -22.45 -12.66 -22.36
CA TYR A 35 -22.63 -12.59 -20.91
C TYR A 35 -22.93 -11.17 -20.50
N HIS A 36 -23.53 -11.00 -19.33
CA HIS A 36 -23.61 -9.69 -18.70
C HIS A 36 -22.18 -9.19 -18.42
N LYS A 37 -21.86 -7.94 -18.77
CA LYS A 37 -20.48 -7.39 -18.86
C LYS A 37 -19.62 -7.60 -17.60
N GLU A 38 -20.23 -7.65 -16.42
CA GLU A 38 -19.57 -7.80 -15.13
C GLU A 38 -18.84 -9.14 -15.01
N LEU A 39 -19.32 -10.19 -15.70
CA LEU A 39 -18.67 -11.50 -15.74
C LEU A 39 -17.32 -11.45 -16.48
N PRO A 40 -17.24 -11.02 -17.76
CA PRO A 40 -15.95 -10.86 -18.43
C PRO A 40 -15.09 -9.73 -17.84
N GLU A 41 -15.67 -8.73 -17.17
CA GLU A 41 -14.90 -7.77 -16.38
C GLU A 41 -14.17 -8.44 -15.19
N ALA A 42 -14.81 -9.39 -14.50
CA ALA A 42 -14.17 -10.17 -13.44
C ALA A 42 -13.03 -11.05 -13.99
N ASP A 43 -13.22 -11.68 -15.16
CA ASP A 43 -12.15 -12.43 -15.86
C ASP A 43 -10.93 -11.53 -16.11
N ARG A 44 -11.14 -10.34 -16.69
CA ARG A 44 -10.08 -9.36 -16.95
C ARG A 44 -9.36 -8.93 -15.68
N ALA A 45 -10.09 -8.71 -14.58
CA ALA A 45 -9.48 -8.29 -13.32
C ALA A 45 -8.60 -9.39 -12.71
N ILE A 46 -9.03 -10.65 -12.76
CA ILE A 46 -8.23 -11.79 -12.29
C ILE A 46 -6.96 -11.96 -13.15
N GLU A 47 -7.07 -11.83 -14.47
CA GLU A 47 -5.90 -11.95 -15.35
C GLU A 47 -4.92 -10.80 -15.14
N ALA A 48 -5.40 -9.56 -15.02
CA ALA A 48 -4.55 -8.40 -14.70
C ALA A 48 -3.83 -8.59 -13.35
N ALA A 49 -4.50 -9.18 -12.35
CA ALA A 49 -3.86 -9.52 -11.08
C ALA A 49 -2.78 -10.60 -11.24
N ARG A 50 -3.01 -11.62 -12.08
CA ARG A 50 -2.01 -12.65 -12.40
C ARG A 50 -0.79 -12.05 -13.10
N GLU A 51 -1.00 -11.22 -14.10
CA GLU A 51 0.07 -10.50 -14.81
C GLU A 51 0.89 -9.62 -13.87
N ALA A 52 0.25 -9.05 -12.84
CA ALA A 52 0.90 -8.32 -11.76
C ALA A 52 1.62 -9.22 -10.73
N GLY A 53 1.66 -10.55 -10.93
CA GLY A 53 2.31 -11.52 -10.06
C GLY A 53 1.60 -11.76 -8.73
N LYS A 54 0.31 -11.41 -8.63
CA LYS A 54 -0.47 -11.49 -7.38
C LYS A 54 -0.77 -12.92 -6.98
N ASP A 55 -0.85 -13.84 -7.94
CA ASP A 55 -0.99 -15.28 -7.72
C ASP A 55 0.19 -15.90 -6.97
N VAL A 56 1.39 -15.32 -7.11
CA VAL A 56 2.57 -15.71 -6.33
C VAL A 56 2.68 -14.89 -5.03
N GLN A 57 2.35 -13.59 -5.09
CA GLN A 57 2.50 -12.68 -3.95
C GLN A 57 1.50 -12.94 -2.80
N CYS A 58 0.25 -13.27 -3.13
CA CYS A 58 -0.81 -13.61 -2.18
C CYS A 58 -1.68 -14.76 -2.72
N PRO A 59 -1.16 -16.00 -2.74
CA PRO A 59 -1.77 -17.12 -3.45
C PRO A 59 -3.14 -17.52 -2.91
N VAL A 60 -3.38 -17.37 -1.60
CA VAL A 60 -4.65 -17.76 -0.97
C VAL A 60 -5.75 -16.79 -1.39
N GLU A 61 -5.51 -15.49 -1.21
CA GLU A 61 -6.44 -14.43 -1.56
C GLU A 61 -6.72 -14.39 -3.06
N PHE A 62 -5.68 -14.62 -3.89
CA PHE A 62 -5.83 -14.74 -5.33
C PHE A 62 -6.72 -15.93 -5.72
N GLN A 63 -6.56 -17.08 -5.06
CA GLN A 63 -7.38 -18.25 -5.32
C GLN A 63 -8.84 -18.02 -4.92
N GLU A 64 -9.10 -17.40 -3.77
CA GLU A 64 -10.47 -17.06 -3.34
C GLU A 64 -11.19 -16.15 -4.34
N ALA A 65 -10.51 -15.12 -4.86
CA ALA A 65 -11.07 -14.25 -5.90
C ALA A 65 -11.35 -15.01 -7.21
N SER A 66 -10.45 -15.93 -7.58
CA SER A 66 -10.59 -16.78 -8.77
C SER A 66 -11.78 -17.76 -8.63
N ASP A 67 -11.91 -18.40 -7.48
CA ASP A 67 -12.99 -19.35 -7.19
C ASP A 67 -14.35 -18.63 -7.18
N LEU A 68 -14.42 -17.42 -6.63
CA LEU A 68 -15.64 -16.61 -6.65
C LEU A 68 -16.04 -16.22 -8.08
N ARG A 69 -15.06 -15.85 -8.91
CA ARG A 69 -15.25 -15.58 -10.34
C ARG A 69 -15.80 -16.81 -11.07
N ASP A 70 -15.28 -18.00 -10.81
CA ASP A 70 -15.80 -19.23 -11.43
C ASP A 70 -17.23 -19.55 -10.96
N LYS A 71 -17.49 -19.43 -9.66
CA LYS A 71 -18.82 -19.62 -9.08
C LYS A 71 -19.85 -18.59 -9.59
N ALA A 72 -19.42 -17.39 -9.96
CA ALA A 72 -20.28 -16.38 -10.59
C ALA A 72 -20.79 -16.87 -11.95
N TYR A 73 -19.92 -17.46 -12.77
CA TYR A 73 -20.32 -18.07 -14.05
C TYR A 73 -21.26 -19.25 -13.84
N GLU A 74 -20.96 -20.15 -12.91
CA GLU A 74 -21.82 -21.30 -12.59
C GLU A 74 -23.23 -20.85 -12.17
N THR A 75 -23.31 -19.90 -11.24
CA THR A 75 -24.58 -19.34 -10.75
C THR A 75 -25.34 -18.64 -11.87
N TYR A 76 -24.65 -17.83 -12.68
CA TYR A 76 -25.27 -17.13 -13.81
C TYR A 76 -25.86 -18.11 -14.83
N GLN A 77 -25.16 -19.22 -15.11
CA GLN A 77 -25.62 -20.25 -16.03
C GLN A 77 -26.77 -21.08 -15.45
N GLN A 78 -26.62 -21.54 -14.21
CA GLN A 78 -27.58 -22.42 -13.54
C GLN A 78 -28.95 -21.75 -13.38
N TYR A 79 -28.99 -20.45 -13.14
CA TYR A 79 -30.22 -19.71 -12.87
C TYR A 79 -30.63 -18.74 -13.99
N CYS A 80 -30.13 -18.94 -15.21
CA CYS A 80 -30.54 -18.18 -16.41
C CYS A 80 -30.33 -16.66 -16.30
N GLY A 81 -29.13 -16.22 -15.90
CA GLY A 81 -28.74 -14.80 -15.90
C GLY A 81 -29.21 -14.03 -14.67
N THR A 82 -29.14 -14.63 -13.49
CA THR A 82 -29.55 -13.99 -12.24
C THR A 82 -28.67 -12.81 -11.85
N GLN A 83 -29.30 -11.87 -11.13
CA GLN A 83 -28.60 -10.79 -10.42
C GLN A 83 -27.59 -11.32 -9.40
N GLU A 84 -27.79 -12.53 -8.87
CA GLU A 84 -26.86 -13.19 -7.96
C GLU A 84 -25.52 -13.50 -8.64
N GLY A 85 -25.53 -14.15 -9.82
CA GLY A 85 -24.30 -14.41 -10.57
C GLY A 85 -23.59 -13.11 -10.98
N ILE A 86 -24.35 -12.07 -11.33
CA ILE A 86 -23.79 -10.74 -11.64
C ILE A 86 -23.15 -10.12 -10.39
N ALA A 87 -23.81 -10.16 -9.24
CA ALA A 87 -23.29 -9.61 -7.99
C ALA A 87 -22.01 -10.32 -7.55
N MET A 88 -21.94 -11.65 -7.71
CA MET A 88 -20.73 -12.42 -7.44
C MET A 88 -19.58 -12.04 -8.37
N ALA A 89 -19.86 -11.76 -9.64
CA ALA A 89 -18.83 -11.29 -10.58
C ALA A 89 -18.30 -9.90 -10.19
N VAL A 90 -19.17 -8.98 -9.76
CA VAL A 90 -18.77 -7.67 -9.22
C VAL A 90 -17.89 -7.83 -7.98
N GLU A 91 -18.26 -8.72 -7.07
CA GLU A 91 -17.48 -9.00 -5.86
C GLU A 91 -16.12 -9.62 -6.20
N ALA A 92 -16.07 -10.61 -7.09
CA ALA A 92 -14.82 -11.23 -7.53
C ALA A 92 -13.88 -10.23 -8.18
N ARG A 93 -14.42 -9.33 -9.02
CA ARG A 93 -13.68 -8.21 -9.60
C ARG A 93 -13.08 -7.32 -8.50
N ALA A 94 -13.89 -6.89 -7.54
CA ALA A 94 -13.44 -6.03 -6.45
C ALA A 94 -12.35 -6.71 -5.60
N MET A 95 -12.49 -8.01 -5.32
CA MET A 95 -11.46 -8.80 -4.65
C MET A 95 -10.16 -8.80 -5.46
N ALA A 96 -10.22 -9.08 -6.77
CA ALA A 96 -9.08 -9.10 -7.67
C ALA A 96 -8.34 -7.75 -7.71
N GLU A 97 -9.08 -6.64 -7.85
CA GLU A 97 -8.53 -5.27 -7.86
C GLU A 97 -7.90 -4.88 -6.51
N ALA A 98 -8.39 -5.45 -5.41
CA ALA A 98 -7.88 -5.20 -4.06
C ALA A 98 -6.76 -6.17 -3.62
N LEU A 99 -6.32 -7.10 -4.47
CA LEU A 99 -5.39 -8.17 -4.07
C LEU A 99 -4.04 -7.67 -3.56
N CYS A 100 -3.57 -8.38 -2.54
CA CYS A 100 -2.37 -8.07 -1.78
C CYS A 100 -2.34 -6.60 -1.33
N PRO A 101 -3.37 -6.09 -0.62
CA PRO A 101 -3.27 -4.76 -0.05
C PRO A 101 -2.08 -4.82 0.92
N GLY A 102 -1.04 -4.03 0.62
CA GLY A 102 0.24 -4.12 1.34
C GLY A 102 -0.01 -4.14 2.84
N LYS A 103 0.70 -5.03 3.59
CA LYS A 103 0.52 -5.19 5.04
C LYS A 103 0.24 -3.83 5.67
N PRO A 104 -0.87 -3.68 6.42
CA PRO A 104 -1.20 -2.41 7.06
C PRO A 104 0.07 -1.91 7.74
N LYS A 105 0.51 -0.69 7.40
CA LYS A 105 1.69 -0.13 8.05
C LYS A 105 1.39 -0.17 9.55
N PRO A 106 2.24 -0.83 10.37
CA PRO A 106 1.99 -0.92 11.80
C PRO A 106 1.67 0.45 12.38
N GLY A 107 0.62 0.55 13.18
CA GLY A 107 0.24 1.80 13.82
C GLY A 107 1.42 2.35 14.62
N VAL A 108 1.71 3.65 14.48
CA VAL A 108 2.74 4.29 15.30
C VAL A 108 2.11 4.61 16.65
N ILE A 109 2.53 3.89 17.68
CA ILE A 109 2.05 4.04 19.07
C ILE A 109 2.71 5.28 19.71
N ALA A 110 4.00 5.49 19.45
CA ALA A 110 4.75 6.61 19.99
C ALA A 110 5.93 6.99 19.08
N ARG A 111 6.36 8.25 19.16
CA ARG A 111 7.51 8.80 18.42
C ARG A 111 8.40 9.61 19.35
N MET A 112 9.71 9.43 19.21
CA MET A 112 10.74 10.27 19.84
C MET A 112 11.73 10.73 18.77
N THR A 113 12.01 12.03 18.72
CA THR A 113 13.01 12.60 17.82
C THR A 113 14.31 12.82 18.58
N LEU A 114 15.40 12.23 18.09
CA LEU A 114 16.74 12.41 18.63
C LEU A 114 17.57 13.26 17.69
N HIS A 115 18.08 14.35 18.23
CA HIS A 115 19.10 15.15 17.57
C HIS A 115 20.46 14.64 18.04
N ILE A 116 21.08 13.79 17.21
CA ILE A 116 22.42 13.24 17.45
C ILE A 116 23.39 14.00 16.55
N HIS A 117 24.44 14.53 17.14
CA HIS A 117 25.46 15.30 16.44
C HIS A 117 26.48 14.35 15.83
N PHE A 118 26.28 14.03 14.57
CA PHE A 118 27.29 13.36 13.76
C PHE A 118 28.26 14.40 13.19
N ASP A 119 29.56 14.10 13.26
CA ASP A 119 30.53 14.81 12.43
C ASP A 119 30.18 14.62 10.95
N THR A 120 30.64 15.55 10.11
CA THR A 120 30.55 15.46 8.65
C THR A 120 31.03 14.09 8.17
N ASP A 121 30.21 13.41 7.36
CA ASP A 121 30.47 12.07 6.82
C ASP A 121 30.69 10.95 7.86
N LYS A 122 30.33 11.18 9.14
CA LYS A 122 30.42 10.14 10.17
C LYS A 122 29.04 9.66 10.60
N ALA A 123 29.05 8.43 11.10
CA ALA A 123 27.92 7.79 11.79
C ALA A 123 28.29 7.39 13.23
N VAL A 124 29.37 7.96 13.79
CA VAL A 124 29.81 7.69 15.17
C VAL A 124 29.01 8.56 16.13
N ILE A 125 28.41 7.93 17.14
CA ILE A 125 27.75 8.62 18.25
C ILE A 125 28.81 9.18 19.18
N LYS A 126 28.72 10.46 19.50
CA LYS A 126 29.65 11.15 20.39
C LYS A 126 29.27 10.93 21.85
N GLU A 127 30.27 11.08 22.73
CA GLU A 127 30.08 10.96 24.18
C GLU A 127 29.03 11.95 24.70
N GLU A 128 29.03 13.18 24.16
CA GLU A 128 28.07 14.24 24.51
C GLU A 128 26.60 13.90 24.17
N ASP A 129 26.38 12.95 23.24
CA ASP A 129 25.05 12.49 22.87
C ASP A 129 24.63 11.20 23.59
N ARG A 130 25.52 10.54 24.35
CA ARG A 130 25.18 9.32 25.10
C ARG A 130 24.02 9.51 26.06
N THR A 131 23.92 10.67 26.72
CA THR A 131 22.79 10.98 27.61
C THR A 131 21.46 10.91 26.85
N ARG A 132 21.37 11.49 25.65
CA ARG A 132 20.16 11.44 24.81
C ARG A 132 19.89 10.02 24.31
N MET A 133 20.93 9.27 24.00
CA MET A 133 20.80 7.86 23.61
C MET A 133 20.25 7.01 24.76
N ASN A 134 20.66 7.27 26.00
CA ASN A 134 20.13 6.59 27.18
C ASN A 134 18.66 6.97 27.44
N GLU A 135 18.28 8.24 27.27
CA GLU A 135 16.87 8.65 27.32
C GLU A 135 16.01 7.91 26.28
N ALA A 136 16.57 7.64 25.09
CA ALA A 136 15.91 6.82 24.09
C ALA A 136 15.78 5.35 24.48
N VAL A 137 16.79 4.77 25.14
CA VAL A 137 16.69 3.42 25.72
C VAL A 137 15.54 3.36 26.73
N ASP A 138 15.45 4.34 27.62
CA ASP A 138 14.36 4.44 28.61
C ASP A 138 13.00 4.59 27.93
N PHE A 139 12.92 5.39 26.86
CA PHE A 139 11.71 5.53 26.06
C PHE A 139 11.29 4.20 25.40
N ILE A 140 12.22 3.47 24.79
CA ILE A 140 11.97 2.17 24.16
C ILE A 140 11.51 1.14 25.20
N ASN A 141 12.11 1.14 26.39
CA ASN A 141 11.82 0.17 27.45
C ASN A 141 10.40 0.31 28.04
N LYS A 142 9.72 1.45 27.84
CA LYS A 142 8.30 1.60 28.15
C LYS A 142 7.40 0.69 27.30
N TYR A 143 7.90 0.16 26.19
CA TYR A 143 7.13 -0.65 25.23
C TYR A 143 7.81 -1.99 24.94
N PRO A 144 7.92 -2.92 25.90
CA PRO A 144 8.75 -4.14 25.77
C PRO A 144 8.29 -5.12 24.67
N LYS A 145 7.02 -5.06 24.26
CA LYS A 145 6.43 -5.94 23.23
C LYS A 145 6.40 -5.32 21.84
N ALA A 146 6.58 -4.02 21.74
CA ALA A 146 6.46 -3.28 20.49
C ALA A 146 7.65 -3.51 19.56
N LYS A 147 7.40 -3.33 18.26
CA LYS A 147 8.45 -3.17 17.25
C LYS A 147 8.93 -1.72 17.24
N ILE A 148 10.16 -1.54 16.77
CA ILE A 148 10.85 -0.25 16.78
C ILE A 148 11.35 -0.01 15.37
N VAL A 149 11.09 1.19 14.85
CA VAL A 149 11.67 1.65 13.60
C VAL A 149 12.54 2.86 13.86
N ILE A 150 13.76 2.84 13.32
CA ILE A 150 14.77 3.87 13.50
C ILE A 150 14.99 4.52 12.13
N ASP A 151 14.55 5.77 12.03
CA ASP A 151 14.56 6.55 10.81
C ASP A 151 15.69 7.57 10.84
N GLY A 152 16.63 7.47 9.92
CA GLY A 152 17.72 8.43 9.76
C GLY A 152 17.37 9.50 8.75
N HIS A 153 17.84 10.72 9.00
CA HIS A 153 17.68 11.88 8.12
C HIS A 153 18.99 12.66 7.97
N THR A 154 19.17 13.32 6.82
CA THR A 154 20.26 14.26 6.57
C THR A 154 19.72 15.68 6.37
N ASP A 155 20.62 16.65 6.35
CA ASP A 155 20.34 17.95 5.73
C ASP A 155 20.50 17.85 4.21
N SER A 156 20.31 18.96 3.50
CA SER A 156 20.39 19.02 2.03
C SER A 156 21.80 19.15 1.46
N VAL A 157 22.85 18.85 2.23
CA VAL A 157 24.23 19.01 1.77
C VAL A 157 24.73 17.67 1.26
N GLY A 158 25.20 17.63 0.01
CA GLY A 158 25.74 16.43 -0.62
C GLY A 158 24.82 15.89 -1.73
N ASP A 159 25.20 14.73 -2.26
CA ASP A 159 24.44 14.02 -3.28
C ASP A 159 23.29 13.20 -2.63
N GLU A 160 22.17 13.05 -3.34
CA GLU A 160 20.96 12.38 -2.84
C GLU A 160 21.22 10.90 -2.49
N GLU A 161 21.91 10.16 -3.36
CA GLU A 161 22.22 8.74 -3.14
C GLU A 161 23.16 8.58 -1.96
N TYR A 162 24.15 9.47 -1.87
CA TYR A 162 25.05 9.53 -0.73
C TYR A 162 24.31 9.83 0.58
N ASN A 163 23.38 10.79 0.58
CA ASN A 163 22.57 11.16 1.75
C ASN A 163 21.62 10.03 2.20
N LEU A 164 21.09 9.27 1.25
CA LEU A 164 20.33 8.06 1.54
C LEU A 164 21.19 7.02 2.28
N GLY A 165 22.40 6.76 1.78
CA GLY A 165 23.37 5.87 2.44
C GLY A 165 23.79 6.37 3.82
N LEU A 166 24.07 7.67 3.96
CA LEU A 166 24.53 8.28 5.21
C LEU A 166 23.45 8.23 6.30
N SER A 167 22.21 8.58 5.95
CA SER A 167 21.08 8.48 6.89
C SER A 167 20.86 7.05 7.38
N HIS A 168 20.98 6.05 6.50
CA HIS A 168 20.89 4.64 6.89
C HIS A 168 22.01 4.24 7.86
N ARG A 169 23.27 4.61 7.58
CA ARG A 169 24.41 4.33 8.48
C ARG A 169 24.23 4.94 9.87
N ARG A 170 23.72 6.18 9.95
CA ARG A 170 23.46 6.87 11.23
C ARG A 170 22.37 6.17 12.04
N ALA A 171 21.28 5.78 11.41
CA ALA A 171 20.22 5.01 12.06
C ALA A 171 20.71 3.60 12.48
N GLN A 172 21.61 2.99 11.71
CA GLN A 172 22.26 1.73 12.08
C GLN A 172 23.17 1.89 13.31
N ALA A 173 23.91 2.99 13.42
CA ALA A 173 24.72 3.27 14.62
C ALA A 173 23.85 3.44 15.88
N ALA A 174 22.71 4.13 15.76
CA ALA A 174 21.74 4.20 16.86
C ALA A 174 21.21 2.81 17.26
N LYS A 175 20.88 1.96 16.28
CA LYS A 175 20.49 0.57 16.53
C LYS A 175 21.59 -0.20 17.28
N GLN A 176 22.85 -0.07 16.86
CA GLN A 176 23.98 -0.75 17.51
C GLN A 176 24.11 -0.30 18.97
N TYR A 177 24.05 1.00 19.24
CA TYR A 177 24.04 1.52 20.60
C TYR A 177 22.91 0.92 21.45
N PHE A 178 21.68 0.86 20.93
CA PHE A 178 20.55 0.27 21.66
C PHE A 178 20.70 -1.22 21.93
N VAL A 179 21.42 -1.96 21.08
CA VAL A 179 21.74 -3.37 21.32
C VAL A 179 22.82 -3.49 22.41
N GLU A 180 23.93 -2.78 22.25
CA GLU A 180 25.14 -2.93 23.07
C GLU A 180 24.97 -2.34 24.47
N GLU A 181 24.47 -1.12 24.55
CA GLU A 181 24.32 -0.37 25.81
C GLU A 181 22.92 -0.53 26.40
N GLY A 182 21.90 -0.61 25.54
CA GLY A 182 20.50 -0.70 25.95
C GLY A 182 19.96 -2.11 26.14
N GLY A 183 20.68 -3.14 25.69
CA GLY A 183 20.24 -4.55 25.77
C GLY A 183 18.99 -4.87 24.93
N ILE A 184 18.62 -4.01 23.97
CA ILE A 184 17.42 -4.18 23.17
C ILE A 184 17.69 -5.19 22.04
N LYS A 185 16.87 -6.24 21.95
CA LYS A 185 17.02 -7.27 20.91
C LYS A 185 16.97 -6.67 19.51
N ALA A 186 18.00 -6.94 18.70
CA ALA A 186 18.10 -6.44 17.32
C ALA A 186 16.89 -6.79 16.43
N SER A 187 16.22 -7.93 16.70
CA SER A 187 15.01 -8.38 15.99
C SER A 187 13.75 -7.55 16.26
N ARG A 188 13.81 -6.64 17.25
CA ARG A 188 12.75 -5.65 17.50
C ARG A 188 12.92 -4.39 16.66
N MET A 189 14.10 -4.18 16.07
CA MET A 189 14.49 -2.90 15.46
C MET A 189 14.70 -3.02 13.94
N THR A 190 13.99 -2.19 13.18
CA THR A 190 14.18 -1.98 11.75
C THR A 190 14.82 -0.62 11.50
N VAL A 191 15.78 -0.53 10.58
CA VAL A 191 16.48 0.70 10.24
C VAL A 191 16.04 1.16 8.86
N ARG A 192 15.82 2.47 8.69
CA ARG A 192 15.54 3.09 7.38
C ARG A 192 16.33 4.39 7.26
N GLY A 193 16.98 4.58 6.11
CA GLY A 193 17.53 5.87 5.72
C GLY A 193 16.52 6.58 4.82
N HIS A 194 16.21 7.85 5.10
CA HIS A 194 15.33 8.64 4.23
C HIS A 194 16.09 9.69 3.42
N GLY A 195 17.36 9.96 3.73
CA GLY A 195 18.12 11.07 3.14
C GLY A 195 17.60 12.44 3.58
N GLU A 196 17.66 13.40 2.67
CA GLU A 196 17.24 14.80 2.85
C GLU A 196 15.76 15.20 2.56
N PRO A 197 14.90 14.42 1.86
CA PRO A 197 13.60 14.87 1.36
C PRO A 197 12.52 15.07 2.45
N ARG A 198 12.88 14.92 3.74
CA ARG A 198 11.97 15.10 4.89
C ARG A 198 12.55 16.07 5.93
N PRO A 199 12.76 17.35 5.56
CA PRO A 199 13.25 18.35 6.49
C PRO A 199 12.19 18.71 7.54
N VAL A 200 12.63 18.93 8.77
CA VAL A 200 11.81 19.50 9.87
C VAL A 200 12.05 20.99 10.05
N GLN A 201 13.13 21.51 9.47
CA GLN A 201 13.49 22.92 9.45
C GLN A 201 14.08 23.32 8.09
N SER A 202 14.13 24.63 7.81
CA SER A 202 14.75 25.14 6.58
C SER A 202 16.21 24.68 6.47
N ASN A 203 16.57 24.18 5.28
CA ASN A 203 17.95 23.83 4.96
C ASN A 203 18.81 25.07 4.59
N ASP A 204 18.24 26.28 4.61
CA ASP A 204 18.96 27.51 4.24
C ASP A 204 19.78 28.07 5.41
N THR A 205 19.51 27.60 6.63
CA THR A 205 20.19 28.07 7.83
C THR A 205 21.04 26.94 8.44
N ALA A 206 22.19 27.30 9.03
CA ALA A 206 23.04 26.34 9.73
C ALA A 206 22.30 25.63 10.88
N TRP A 207 21.46 26.37 11.61
CA TRP A 207 20.63 25.82 12.67
C TRP A 207 19.60 24.83 12.12
N GLY A 208 18.87 25.17 11.06
CA GLY A 208 17.86 24.29 10.47
C GLY A 208 18.47 23.02 9.86
N LYS A 209 19.64 23.13 9.20
CA LYS A 209 20.43 21.95 8.79
C LYS A 209 20.78 21.06 9.99
N SER A 210 21.17 21.64 11.12
CA SER A 210 21.43 20.87 12.35
C SER A 210 20.21 20.16 12.89
N GLN A 211 19.01 20.74 12.75
CA GLN A 211 17.77 20.06 13.16
C GLN A 211 17.40 18.92 12.21
N ASN A 212 17.73 19.03 10.92
CA ASN A 212 17.45 18.01 9.90
C ASN A 212 18.35 16.78 10.03
N ARG A 213 19.59 16.95 10.49
CA ARG A 213 20.50 15.86 10.87
C ARG A 213 20.02 15.20 12.16
N ARG A 214 19.11 14.24 12.05
CA ARG A 214 18.42 13.62 13.19
C ARG A 214 18.15 12.14 12.96
N VAL A 215 17.81 11.46 14.05
CA VAL A 215 17.27 10.10 14.05
C VAL A 215 15.92 10.12 14.75
N GLU A 216 14.90 9.50 14.17
CA GLU A 216 13.59 9.33 14.79
C GLU A 216 13.39 7.88 15.21
N ILE A 217 12.88 7.69 16.42
CA ILE A 217 12.50 6.38 16.96
C ILE A 217 10.99 6.30 16.95
N LEU A 218 10.46 5.32 16.23
CA LEU A 218 9.05 5.03 16.12
C LEU A 218 8.77 3.72 16.84
N ILE A 219 7.85 3.75 17.80
CA ILE A 219 7.30 2.56 18.43
C ILE A 219 6.08 2.16 17.62
N THR A 220 6.05 0.92 17.14
CA THR A 220 4.94 0.40 16.34
C THR A 220 4.35 -0.85 16.96
N GLU A 221 3.09 -1.12 16.60
CA GLU A 221 2.36 -2.34 16.94
C GLU A 221 3.14 -3.63 16.66
#